data_AF-A0A5D2D621-F1
#
_entry.id   AF-A0A5D2D621-F1
#
_cell.length_a   1.000
_cell.length_b   1.000
_cell.length_c   1.000
_cell.angle_alpha   90.00
_cell.angle_beta   90.00
_cell.angle_gamma   90.00
#
_symmetry.space_group_name_H-M   'P 1'
#
loop_
_entity.id
_entity.type
_entity.pdbx_description
1 polymer ?
#
loop_
_entity_poly.entity_id
_entity_poly.type
_entity_poly.pdbx_seq_one_letter_code
_entity_poly.pdbx_strand_id
1 'polypeptide(L)'
;MQQQEASSRPQSSAYLNKLSLEIEKKLQRALASPSQRRNLLQELFADIALEVDDRAKDIILSRDEDAITPAEYGANGRLCFYDVLADYYIRSPDSGKPILDLIVQLWSQSFASHIFSLLFHKWLFEVQLDNAEVQLRYSSALVQGATNVFWMDIQSNTRCFQSLFQYLLDEVTLESTRLKKIPIQAQRDLYLLLSRFIFFYNSVEKFESFLKQCPVFPNSFLIGGPADILVIELADQLQKLKVEPVLLHYLSQVKILRGMELRMATSTRLKTCLYSFTSPGGPMYPTRAVRHAAWDALDFLFPGVTHDI
;
A
#
# COMPACT_ATOMS: atom_id res chain seq x y z
N MET A 1 -54.25 -11.17 -10.51
CA MET A 1 -53.56 -9.89 -10.23
C MET A 1 -52.15 -10.21 -9.78
N GLN A 2 -51.18 -10.07 -10.68
CA GLN A 2 -49.75 -10.12 -10.34
C GLN A 2 -49.34 -8.70 -9.93
N GLN A 3 -48.89 -8.52 -8.69
CA GLN A 3 -48.18 -7.31 -8.28
C GLN A 3 -46.68 -7.56 -8.46
N GLN A 4 -46.09 -6.81 -9.39
CA GLN A 4 -44.65 -6.67 -9.56
C GLN A 4 -44.10 -5.82 -8.41
N GLU A 5 -43.38 -6.44 -7.47
CA GLU A 5 -42.44 -5.72 -6.61
C GLU A 5 -41.19 -5.38 -7.45
N ALA A 6 -41.20 -4.18 -8.03
CA ALA A 6 -39.97 -3.57 -8.53
C ALA A 6 -39.13 -3.13 -7.32
N SER A 7 -38.24 -4.02 -6.86
CA SER A 7 -37.19 -3.72 -5.89
C SER A 7 -36.28 -2.63 -6.46
N SER A 8 -36.50 -1.38 -6.06
CA SER A 8 -35.66 -0.24 -6.40
C SER A 8 -34.33 -0.37 -5.67
N ARG A 9 -33.28 -0.79 -6.36
CA ARG A 9 -31.90 -0.75 -5.82
C ARG A 9 -31.54 0.70 -5.47
N PRO A 10 -30.84 0.95 -4.35
CA PRO A 10 -30.34 2.28 -4.01
C PRO A 10 -29.56 2.88 -5.18
N GLN A 11 -29.76 4.16 -5.48
CA GLN A 11 -29.18 4.85 -6.64
C GLN A 11 -27.64 4.70 -6.69
N SER A 12 -26.99 4.71 -5.51
CA SER A 12 -25.56 4.44 -5.33
C SER A 12 -25.17 3.01 -5.79
N SER A 13 -25.90 1.99 -5.35
CA SER A 13 -25.66 0.59 -5.78
C SER A 13 -25.84 0.42 -7.29
N ALA A 14 -26.85 1.05 -7.88
CA ALA A 14 -27.05 0.99 -9.33
C ALA A 14 -25.91 1.67 -10.12
N TYR A 15 -25.38 2.78 -9.62
CA TYR A 15 -24.21 3.47 -10.19
C TYR A 15 -22.95 2.60 -10.11
N LEU A 16 -22.65 2.04 -8.93
CA LEU A 16 -21.48 1.19 -8.73
C LEU A 16 -21.55 -0.10 -9.54
N ASN A 17 -22.74 -0.70 -9.68
CA ASN A 17 -22.92 -1.87 -10.54
C ASN A 17 -22.62 -1.55 -12.02
N LYS A 18 -23.02 -0.36 -12.50
CA LYS A 18 -22.66 0.09 -13.87
C LYS A 18 -21.16 0.27 -14.02
N LEU A 19 -20.48 0.83 -13.01
CA LEU A 19 -19.02 0.97 -13.03
C LEU A 19 -18.33 -0.41 -13.06
N SER A 20 -18.78 -1.37 -12.24
CA SER A 20 -18.29 -2.74 -12.27
C SER A 20 -18.47 -3.40 -13.65
N LEU A 21 -19.62 -3.23 -14.30
CA LEU A 21 -19.86 -3.73 -15.67
C LEU A 21 -18.89 -3.13 -16.70
N GLU A 22 -18.54 -1.85 -16.58
CA GLU A 22 -17.55 -1.23 -17.47
C GLU A 22 -16.12 -1.74 -17.21
N ILE A 23 -15.75 -1.95 -15.95
CA ILE A 23 -14.49 -2.60 -15.57
C ILE A 23 -14.41 -4.01 -16.17
N GLU A 24 -15.48 -4.81 -16.02
CA GLU A 24 -15.57 -6.16 -16.57
C GLU A 24 -15.40 -6.16 -18.08
N LYS A 25 -16.14 -5.31 -18.82
CA LYS A 25 -16.02 -5.18 -20.28
C LYS A 25 -14.59 -4.81 -20.70
N LYS A 26 -13.92 -3.91 -19.97
CA LYS A 26 -12.55 -3.48 -20.30
C LYS A 26 -11.56 -4.63 -20.09
N LEU A 27 -11.72 -5.43 -19.04
CA LEU A 27 -10.92 -6.64 -18.80
C LEU A 27 -11.17 -7.72 -19.86
N GLN A 28 -12.43 -7.96 -20.25
CA GLN A 28 -12.77 -8.89 -21.34
C GLN A 28 -12.11 -8.48 -22.67
N ARG A 29 -12.12 -7.18 -22.99
CA ARG A 29 -11.41 -6.64 -24.17
C ARG A 29 -9.91 -6.86 -24.06
N ALA A 30 -9.32 -6.67 -22.88
CA ALA A 30 -7.89 -6.91 -22.64
C ALA A 30 -7.51 -8.39 -22.82
N LEU A 31 -8.38 -9.33 -22.42
CA LEU A 31 -8.18 -10.76 -22.72
C LEU A 31 -8.22 -11.04 -24.22
N ALA A 32 -9.28 -10.55 -24.90
CA ALA A 32 -9.53 -10.81 -26.31
C ALA A 32 -8.51 -10.18 -27.27
N SER A 33 -7.84 -9.09 -26.86
CA SER A 33 -6.92 -8.32 -27.71
C SER A 33 -5.50 -8.28 -27.15
N PRO A 34 -4.65 -9.30 -27.45
CA PRO A 34 -3.28 -9.37 -26.92
C PRO A 34 -2.41 -8.15 -27.22
N SER A 35 -2.56 -7.53 -28.40
CA SER A 35 -1.78 -6.36 -28.83
C SER A 35 -2.10 -5.09 -28.04
N GLN A 36 -3.34 -4.95 -27.56
CA GLN A 36 -3.81 -3.77 -26.80
C GLN A 36 -3.86 -4.02 -25.29
N ARG A 37 -3.68 -5.27 -24.85
CA ARG A 37 -3.88 -5.71 -23.47
C ARG A 37 -3.18 -4.83 -22.44
N ARG A 38 -1.89 -4.55 -22.64
CA ARG A 38 -1.11 -3.71 -21.72
C ARG A 38 -1.71 -2.31 -21.58
N ASN A 39 -2.06 -1.67 -22.69
CA ASN A 39 -2.61 -0.32 -22.70
C ASN A 39 -3.98 -0.29 -22.04
N LEU A 40 -4.85 -1.26 -22.34
CA LEU A 40 -6.17 -1.37 -21.73
C LEU A 40 -6.10 -1.56 -20.20
N LEU A 41 -5.15 -2.38 -19.72
CA LEU A 41 -4.93 -2.57 -18.29
C LEU A 41 -4.35 -1.33 -17.61
N GLN A 42 -3.45 -0.62 -18.28
CA GLN A 42 -2.89 0.63 -17.78
C GLN A 42 -3.97 1.72 -17.70
N GLU A 43 -4.81 1.86 -18.73
CA GLU A 43 -5.93 2.80 -18.71
C GLU A 43 -6.93 2.43 -17.62
N LEU A 44 -7.29 1.14 -17.48
CA LEU A 44 -8.18 0.69 -16.43
C LEU A 44 -7.62 1.03 -15.03
N PHE A 45 -6.33 0.76 -14.82
CA PHE A 45 -5.65 1.14 -13.59
C PHE A 45 -5.73 2.65 -13.32
N ALA A 46 -5.49 3.48 -14.34
CA ALA A 46 -5.61 4.93 -14.21
C ALA A 46 -7.03 5.34 -13.85
N ASP A 47 -8.05 4.79 -14.52
CA ASP A 47 -9.46 5.10 -14.30
C ASP A 47 -9.90 4.80 -12.86
N ILE A 48 -9.54 3.62 -12.31
CA ILE A 48 -9.92 3.24 -10.93
C ILE A 48 -9.12 4.00 -9.87
N ALA A 49 -7.94 4.51 -10.21
CA ALA A 49 -7.12 5.32 -9.32
C ALA A 49 -7.53 6.80 -9.30
N LEU A 50 -8.49 7.21 -10.14
CA LEU A 50 -8.99 8.58 -10.14
C LEU A 50 -9.70 8.93 -8.82
N GLU A 51 -9.49 10.17 -8.40
CA GLU A 51 -10.27 10.78 -7.34
C GLU A 51 -11.72 10.95 -7.81
N VAL A 52 -12.66 10.61 -6.93
CA VAL A 52 -14.09 10.76 -7.16
C VAL A 52 -14.43 12.26 -7.15
N ASP A 53 -14.99 12.74 -8.26
CA ASP A 53 -15.44 14.14 -8.36
C ASP A 53 -16.68 14.40 -7.49
N ASP A 54 -16.98 15.69 -7.24
CA ASP A 54 -18.06 16.09 -6.33
C ASP A 54 -19.44 15.57 -6.79
N ARG A 55 -19.66 15.46 -8.11
CA ARG A 55 -20.91 14.94 -8.67
C ARG A 55 -21.07 13.44 -8.39
N ALA A 56 -20.00 12.67 -8.53
CA ALA A 56 -19.99 11.26 -8.23
C ALA A 56 -20.06 11.03 -6.70
N LYS A 57 -19.40 11.86 -5.90
CA LYS A 57 -19.52 11.86 -4.43
C LYS A 57 -20.98 12.04 -4.03
N ASP A 58 -21.71 12.99 -4.61
CA ASP A 58 -23.13 13.17 -4.32
C ASP A 58 -23.92 11.89 -4.62
N ILE A 59 -23.68 11.22 -5.74
CA ILE A 59 -24.42 9.98 -6.08
C ILE A 59 -24.05 8.81 -5.15
N ILE A 60 -22.78 8.72 -4.74
CA ILE A 60 -22.26 7.63 -3.91
C ILE A 60 -22.67 7.81 -2.44
N LEU A 61 -22.60 9.06 -1.95
CA LEU A 61 -22.80 9.45 -0.55
C LEU A 61 -24.19 10.02 -0.26
N SER A 62 -25.05 10.24 -1.26
CA SER A 62 -26.41 10.72 -1.01
C SER A 62 -27.25 9.68 -0.30
N ARG A 63 -27.27 9.83 1.03
CA ARG A 63 -28.42 9.67 1.94
C ARG A 63 -29.12 8.31 1.90
N ASP A 64 -28.41 7.29 2.39
CA ASP A 64 -29.00 6.31 3.29
C ASP A 64 -28.18 6.33 4.58
N GLU A 65 -28.84 6.46 5.73
CA GLU A 65 -28.26 6.66 7.07
C GLU A 65 -27.48 5.43 7.60
N ASP A 66 -27.25 4.41 6.78
CA ASP A 66 -26.50 3.22 7.17
C ASP A 66 -25.37 2.90 6.16
N ALA A 67 -24.14 2.89 6.69
CA ALA A 67 -22.96 2.15 6.19
C ALA A 67 -21.84 2.87 5.41
N ILE A 68 -21.80 4.20 5.30
CA ILE A 68 -20.54 4.90 4.92
C ILE A 68 -20.35 6.12 5.81
N THR A 69 -19.80 5.91 7.01
CA THR A 69 -19.39 7.00 7.90
C THR A 69 -18.27 7.82 7.25
N PRO A 70 -18.44 9.14 7.07
CA PRO A 70 -17.36 10.03 6.61
C PRO A 70 -16.23 10.24 7.64
N ALA A 71 -16.29 9.55 8.78
CA ALA A 71 -15.50 9.85 9.97
C ALA A 71 -14.03 9.40 9.89
N GLU A 72 -13.63 8.64 8.85
CA GLU A 72 -12.28 8.09 8.71
C GLU A 72 -11.49 8.63 7.51
N TYR A 73 -11.98 9.67 6.84
CA TYR A 73 -11.18 10.40 5.85
C TYR A 73 -10.18 11.30 6.58
N GLY A 74 -9.09 10.69 7.07
CA GLY A 74 -8.05 11.37 7.84
C GLY A 74 -7.51 12.62 7.13
N ALA A 75 -7.77 13.80 7.71
CA ALA A 75 -7.17 15.13 7.53
C ALA A 75 -6.88 15.68 6.11
N ASN A 76 -6.97 14.90 5.04
CA ASN A 76 -6.67 15.25 3.64
C ASN A 76 -7.42 14.33 2.63
N GLY A 77 -8.49 13.64 3.09
CA GLY A 77 -9.04 12.44 2.45
C GLY A 77 -9.52 12.60 1.02
N ARG A 78 -8.65 12.27 0.07
CA ARG A 78 -9.03 11.98 -1.31
C ARG A 78 -9.77 10.65 -1.33
N LEU A 79 -11.02 10.68 -1.76
CA LEU A 79 -11.78 9.46 -2.04
C LEU A 79 -11.50 9.06 -3.49
N CYS A 80 -10.88 7.91 -3.71
CA CYS A 80 -10.64 7.37 -5.05
C CYS A 80 -11.64 6.25 -5.38
N PHE A 81 -11.91 6.03 -6.67
CA PHE A 81 -12.90 5.02 -7.09
C PHE A 81 -12.57 3.62 -6.59
N TYR A 82 -11.28 3.25 -6.52
CA TYR A 82 -10.88 1.93 -6.04
C TYR A 82 -11.34 1.66 -4.60
N ASP A 83 -11.34 2.66 -3.73
CA ASP A 83 -11.69 2.51 -2.33
C ASP A 83 -13.19 2.24 -2.17
N VAL A 84 -14.00 3.03 -2.89
CA VAL A 84 -15.46 2.82 -2.98
C VAL A 84 -15.81 1.44 -3.55
N LEU A 85 -15.11 1.02 -4.61
CA LEU A 85 -15.32 -0.26 -5.26
C LEU A 85 -14.91 -1.44 -4.38
N ALA A 86 -13.83 -1.31 -3.59
CA ALA A 86 -13.41 -2.35 -2.66
C ALA A 86 -14.48 -2.62 -1.59
N ASP A 87 -15.08 -1.57 -1.03
CA ASP A 87 -16.21 -1.72 -0.09
C ASP A 87 -17.46 -2.30 -0.78
N TYR A 88 -17.73 -1.86 -2.02
CA TYR A 88 -18.85 -2.37 -2.79
C TYR A 88 -18.73 -3.87 -3.08
N TYR A 89 -17.54 -4.38 -3.41
CA TYR A 89 -17.34 -5.81 -3.69
C TYR A 89 -17.43 -6.70 -2.45
N ILE A 90 -17.28 -6.15 -1.24
CA ILE A 90 -17.63 -6.86 0.00
C ILE A 90 -19.15 -6.99 0.13
N ARG A 91 -19.87 -5.88 -0.07
CA ARG A 91 -21.34 -5.83 0.08
C ARG A 91 -22.10 -6.56 -1.04
N SER A 92 -21.54 -6.58 -2.25
CA SER A 92 -22.12 -7.20 -3.45
C SER A 92 -21.09 -8.09 -4.16
N PRO A 93 -20.78 -9.29 -3.61
CA PRO A 93 -19.78 -10.20 -4.17
C PRO A 93 -20.08 -10.63 -5.60
N ASP A 94 -21.37 -10.72 -5.98
CA ASP A 94 -21.81 -11.10 -7.32
C ASP A 94 -21.30 -10.15 -8.41
N SER A 95 -21.14 -8.86 -8.09
CA SER A 95 -20.57 -7.86 -9.00
C SER A 95 -19.04 -7.97 -9.11
N GLY A 96 -18.36 -8.42 -8.04
CA GLY A 96 -16.89 -8.50 -7.98
C GLY A 96 -16.33 -9.80 -8.55
N LYS A 97 -17.05 -10.92 -8.42
CA LYS A 97 -16.57 -12.25 -8.82
C LYS A 97 -16.17 -12.36 -10.30
N PRO A 98 -16.96 -11.91 -11.29
CA PRO A 98 -16.56 -11.97 -12.70
C PRO A 98 -15.27 -11.18 -12.97
N ILE A 99 -15.12 -10.02 -12.32
CA ILE A 99 -13.92 -9.17 -12.42
C ILE A 99 -12.71 -9.89 -11.85
N LEU A 100 -12.83 -10.51 -10.66
CA LEU A 100 -11.77 -11.30 -10.05
C LEU A 100 -11.32 -12.44 -10.97
N ASP A 101 -12.27 -13.20 -11.53
CA ASP A 101 -11.98 -14.32 -12.44
C ASP A 101 -11.21 -13.86 -13.69
N LEU A 102 -11.56 -12.70 -14.25
CA LEU A 102 -10.86 -12.10 -15.39
C LEU A 102 -9.45 -11.63 -15.02
N ILE A 103 -9.28 -11.01 -13.86
CA ILE A 103 -7.94 -10.58 -13.37
C ILE A 103 -7.05 -11.81 -13.15
N VAL A 104 -7.58 -12.90 -12.60
CA VAL A 104 -6.85 -14.17 -12.40
C VAL A 104 -6.35 -14.77 -13.73
N GLN A 105 -7.12 -14.64 -14.81
CA GLN A 105 -6.69 -15.02 -16.15
C GLN A 105 -5.60 -14.10 -16.72
N LEU A 106 -5.61 -12.82 -16.32
CA LEU A 106 -4.65 -11.79 -16.74
C LEU A 106 -3.44 -11.65 -15.79
N TRP A 107 -3.28 -12.53 -14.81
CA TRP A 107 -2.34 -12.37 -13.69
C TRP A 107 -0.87 -12.16 -14.10
N SER A 108 -0.46 -12.75 -15.23
CA SER A 108 0.91 -12.63 -15.76
C SER A 108 1.20 -11.27 -16.42
N GLN A 109 0.19 -10.43 -16.56
CA GLN A 109 0.27 -9.17 -17.29
C GLN A 109 0.59 -8.01 -16.35
N SER A 110 1.28 -6.99 -16.86
CA SER A 110 1.50 -5.73 -16.14
C SER A 110 0.17 -5.12 -15.71
N PHE A 111 0.16 -4.41 -14.57
CA PHE A 111 -1.02 -3.80 -13.92
C PHE A 111 -2.07 -4.76 -13.35
N ALA A 112 -2.10 -6.05 -13.72
CA ALA A 112 -3.10 -6.98 -13.19
C ALA A 112 -3.07 -7.08 -11.65
N SER A 113 -1.89 -7.24 -11.06
CA SER A 113 -1.71 -7.24 -9.60
C SER A 113 -2.04 -5.90 -8.93
N HIS A 114 -1.88 -4.79 -9.66
CA HIS A 114 -2.16 -3.44 -9.14
C HIS A 114 -3.68 -3.25 -9.06
N ILE A 115 -4.37 -3.56 -10.15
CA ILE A 115 -5.83 -3.55 -10.24
C ILE A 115 -6.44 -4.49 -9.19
N PHE A 116 -5.88 -5.69 -9.04
CA PHE A 116 -6.26 -6.62 -7.97
C PHE A 116 -6.14 -5.98 -6.59
N SER A 117 -4.97 -5.42 -6.27
CA SER A 117 -4.73 -4.80 -4.97
C SER A 117 -5.68 -3.64 -4.70
N LEU A 118 -5.94 -2.80 -5.71
CA LEU A 118 -6.85 -1.67 -5.57
C LEU A 118 -8.30 -2.12 -5.35
N LEU A 119 -8.80 -3.08 -6.12
CA LEU A 119 -10.21 -3.47 -6.09
C LEU A 119 -10.55 -4.51 -5.01
N PHE A 120 -9.61 -5.36 -4.59
CA PHE A 120 -9.89 -6.52 -3.74
C PHE A 120 -9.07 -6.56 -2.44
N HIS A 121 -8.37 -5.49 -2.07
CA HIS A 121 -7.59 -5.44 -0.81
C HIS A 121 -8.44 -5.69 0.44
N LYS A 122 -9.68 -5.20 0.48
CA LYS A 122 -10.58 -5.44 1.62
C LYS A 122 -11.24 -6.82 1.54
N TRP A 123 -11.78 -7.16 0.37
CA TRP A 123 -12.44 -8.44 0.08
C TRP A 123 -11.62 -9.66 0.51
N LEU A 124 -10.30 -9.65 0.30
CA LEU A 124 -9.40 -10.75 0.65
C LEU A 124 -9.49 -11.16 2.13
N PHE A 125 -9.81 -10.23 3.03
CA PHE A 125 -9.88 -10.48 4.46
C PHE A 125 -11.31 -10.74 4.96
N GLU A 126 -12.33 -10.61 4.11
CA GLU A 126 -13.72 -10.89 4.48
C GLU A 126 -14.18 -12.28 4.02
N VAL A 127 -13.62 -12.80 2.93
CA VAL A 127 -14.01 -14.09 2.36
C VAL A 127 -13.17 -15.24 2.93
N GLN A 128 -13.82 -16.39 3.14
CA GLN A 128 -13.13 -17.65 3.45
C GLN A 128 -12.63 -18.29 2.14
N LEU A 129 -11.32 -18.47 2.04
CA LEU A 129 -10.68 -19.17 0.93
C LEU A 129 -10.25 -20.55 1.41
N ASP A 130 -10.92 -21.60 0.93
CA ASP A 130 -10.65 -22.98 1.36
C ASP A 130 -9.33 -23.54 0.80
N ASN A 131 -8.79 -22.93 -0.25
CA ASN A 131 -7.57 -23.37 -0.91
C ASN A 131 -6.37 -22.50 -0.49
N ALA A 132 -5.43 -23.11 0.24
CA ALA A 132 -4.21 -22.47 0.73
C ALA A 132 -3.30 -21.92 -0.38
N GLU A 133 -3.24 -22.58 -1.55
CA GLU A 133 -2.46 -22.10 -2.69
C GLU A 133 -3.08 -20.83 -3.30
N VAL A 134 -4.41 -20.80 -3.41
CA VAL A 134 -5.14 -19.61 -3.89
C VAL A 134 -4.97 -18.46 -2.91
N GLN A 135 -5.11 -18.73 -1.62
CA GLN A 135 -4.91 -17.76 -0.55
C GLN A 135 -3.50 -17.17 -0.60
N LEU A 136 -2.46 -18.00 -0.76
CA LEU A 136 -1.09 -17.54 -0.92
C LEU A 136 -0.92 -16.69 -2.18
N ARG A 137 -1.43 -17.15 -3.32
CA ARG A 137 -1.34 -16.44 -4.61
C ARG A 137 -1.98 -15.06 -4.53
N TYR A 138 -3.17 -14.94 -3.95
CA TYR A 138 -3.86 -13.67 -3.79
C TYR A 138 -3.15 -12.75 -2.81
N SER A 139 -2.69 -13.29 -1.67
CA SER A 139 -1.95 -12.50 -0.69
C SER A 139 -0.64 -11.96 -1.25
N SER A 140 0.12 -12.78 -1.99
CA SER A 140 1.34 -12.34 -2.66
C SER A 140 1.07 -11.27 -3.72
N ALA A 141 -0.03 -11.37 -4.48
CA ALA A 141 -0.37 -10.35 -5.45
C ALA A 141 -0.87 -9.05 -4.83
N LEU A 142 -1.54 -9.10 -3.69
CA LEU A 142 -1.87 -7.92 -2.89
C LEU A 142 -0.59 -7.19 -2.50
N VAL A 143 0.38 -7.89 -1.91
CA VAL A 143 1.65 -7.27 -1.49
C VAL A 143 2.43 -6.73 -2.70
N GLN A 144 2.50 -7.49 -3.79
CA GLN A 144 3.22 -7.08 -5.00
C GLN A 144 2.56 -5.88 -5.69
N GLY A 145 1.23 -5.87 -5.80
CA GLY A 145 0.49 -4.75 -6.38
C GLY A 145 0.56 -3.50 -5.51
N ALA A 146 0.36 -3.65 -4.19
CA ALA A 146 0.54 -2.57 -3.21
C ALA A 146 1.96 -1.97 -3.28
N THR A 147 2.99 -2.82 -3.37
CA THR A 147 4.39 -2.36 -3.54
C THR A 147 4.52 -1.45 -4.75
N ASN A 148 3.96 -1.85 -5.89
CA ASN A 148 4.12 -1.09 -7.12
C ASN A 148 3.32 0.23 -7.09
N VAL A 149 2.09 0.23 -6.59
CA VAL A 149 1.28 1.46 -6.52
C VAL A 149 1.86 2.46 -5.51
N PHE A 150 2.43 2.00 -4.39
CA PHE A 150 3.12 2.89 -3.46
C PHE A 150 4.41 3.47 -4.05
N TRP A 151 5.12 2.71 -4.90
CA TRP A 151 6.22 3.27 -5.67
C TRP A 151 5.77 4.33 -6.69
N MET A 152 4.58 4.19 -7.29
CA MET A 152 4.01 5.23 -8.16
C MET A 152 3.70 6.51 -7.38
N ASP A 153 3.17 6.38 -6.17
CA ASP A 153 2.96 7.50 -5.24
C ASP A 153 4.29 8.19 -4.88
N ILE A 154 5.34 7.43 -4.57
CA ILE A 154 6.70 7.98 -4.36
C ILE A 154 7.19 8.74 -5.60
N GLN A 155 7.08 8.13 -6.79
CA GLN A 155 7.57 8.72 -8.05
C GLN A 155 6.84 10.01 -8.42
N SER A 156 5.53 10.05 -8.18
CA SER A 156 4.70 11.23 -8.41
C SER A 156 4.74 12.23 -7.26
N ASN A 157 5.34 11.87 -6.12
CA ASN A 157 5.26 12.60 -4.85
C ASN A 157 3.80 12.95 -4.47
N THR A 158 2.89 11.99 -4.69
CA THR A 158 1.48 12.08 -4.29
C THR A 158 1.13 10.95 -3.34
N ARG A 159 -0.02 11.04 -2.67
CA ARG A 159 -0.50 10.00 -1.74
C ARG A 159 -1.85 9.47 -2.19
N CYS A 160 -1.97 9.11 -3.47
CA CYS A 160 -3.22 8.62 -4.05
C CYS A 160 -3.67 7.30 -3.40
N PHE A 161 -2.71 6.46 -2.99
CA PHE A 161 -2.95 5.14 -2.43
C PHE A 161 -2.85 5.12 -0.90
N GLN A 162 -3.06 6.28 -0.26
CA GLN A 162 -3.00 6.41 1.19
C GLN A 162 -4.05 5.55 1.90
N SER A 163 -5.28 5.49 1.41
CA SER A 163 -6.32 4.68 2.07
C SER A 163 -6.03 3.18 1.98
N LEU A 164 -5.45 2.70 0.87
CA LEU A 164 -4.91 1.33 0.80
C LEU A 164 -3.81 1.09 1.85
N PHE A 165 -2.85 2.01 1.99
CA PHE A 165 -1.79 1.87 3.00
C PHE A 165 -2.37 1.85 4.42
N GLN A 166 -3.28 2.77 4.73
CA GLN A 166 -3.92 2.86 6.04
C GLN A 166 -4.71 1.60 6.37
N TYR A 167 -5.52 1.07 5.43
CA TYR A 167 -6.22 -0.19 5.63
C TYR A 167 -5.27 -1.36 5.91
N LEU A 168 -4.18 -1.48 5.14
CA LEU A 168 -3.20 -2.55 5.33
C LEU A 168 -2.44 -2.44 6.66
N LEU A 169 -2.18 -1.22 7.14
CA LEU A 169 -1.53 -1.00 8.42
C LEU A 169 -2.52 -1.20 9.58
N ASP A 170 -3.59 -0.42 9.61
CA ASP A 170 -4.49 -0.26 10.75
C ASP A 170 -5.43 -1.44 10.90
N GLU A 171 -6.16 -1.75 9.83
CA GLU A 171 -7.17 -2.80 9.87
C GLU A 171 -6.54 -4.18 9.69
N VAL A 172 -5.51 -4.34 8.86
CA VAL A 172 -4.94 -5.68 8.62
C VAL A 172 -3.81 -6.03 9.58
N THR A 173 -2.80 -5.18 9.70
CA THR A 173 -1.56 -5.56 10.39
C THR A 173 -1.64 -5.34 11.90
N LEU A 174 -2.25 -4.24 12.34
CA LEU A 174 -2.47 -3.98 13.76
C LEU A 174 -3.61 -4.84 14.35
N GLU A 175 -4.54 -5.33 13.53
CA GLU A 175 -5.56 -6.30 13.93
C GLU A 175 -5.08 -7.75 13.76
N SER A 176 -4.60 -8.37 14.84
CA SER A 176 -4.01 -9.73 14.82
C SER A 176 -4.93 -10.82 14.23
N THR A 177 -6.24 -10.66 14.35
CA THR A 177 -7.28 -11.56 13.80
C THR A 177 -7.29 -11.56 12.27
N ARG A 178 -7.24 -10.39 11.63
CA ARG A 178 -7.21 -10.26 10.17
C ARG A 178 -5.87 -10.68 9.60
N LEU A 179 -4.76 -10.33 10.25
CA LEU A 179 -3.42 -10.74 9.83
C LEU A 179 -3.29 -12.28 9.74
N LYS A 180 -3.90 -13.01 10.67
CA LYS A 180 -3.92 -14.48 10.69
C LYS A 180 -4.72 -15.11 9.55
N LYS A 181 -5.55 -14.33 8.84
CA LYS A 181 -6.29 -14.80 7.65
C LYS A 181 -5.43 -14.90 6.40
N ILE A 182 -4.15 -14.52 6.43
CA ILE A 182 -3.22 -14.72 5.31
C ILE A 182 -2.05 -15.62 5.72
N PRO A 183 -1.43 -16.35 4.77
CA PRO A 183 -0.31 -17.24 5.08
C PRO A 183 0.87 -16.48 5.70
N ILE A 184 1.63 -17.15 6.58
CA ILE A 184 2.76 -16.54 7.30
C ILE A 184 3.80 -15.89 6.37
N GLN A 185 3.98 -16.44 5.16
CA GLN A 185 4.86 -15.84 4.16
C GLN A 185 4.34 -14.47 3.70
N ALA A 186 3.05 -14.36 3.39
CA ALA A 186 2.45 -13.09 3.00
C ALA A 186 2.40 -12.08 4.16
N GLN A 187 2.24 -12.54 5.41
CA GLN A 187 2.35 -11.67 6.58
C GLN A 187 3.73 -11.01 6.66
N ARG A 188 4.80 -11.80 6.43
CA ARG A 188 6.18 -11.28 6.40
C ARG A 188 6.37 -10.28 5.25
N ASP A 189 5.93 -10.64 4.04
CA ASP A 189 6.07 -9.77 2.88
C ASP A 189 5.28 -8.45 3.06
N LEU A 190 4.09 -8.50 3.69
CA LEU A 190 3.31 -7.34 4.08
C LEU A 190 4.02 -6.49 5.14
N TYR A 191 4.62 -7.11 6.16
CA TYR A 191 5.39 -6.40 7.18
C TYR A 191 6.59 -5.66 6.56
N LEU A 192 7.33 -6.30 5.64
CA LEU A 192 8.44 -5.65 4.93
C LEU A 192 7.94 -4.52 4.01
N LEU A 193 6.81 -4.72 3.32
CA LEU A 193 6.15 -3.66 2.57
C LEU A 193 5.85 -2.45 3.46
N LEU A 194 5.11 -2.63 4.55
CA LEU A 194 4.72 -1.53 5.42
C LEU A 194 5.94 -0.84 6.03
N SER A 195 6.96 -1.60 6.45
CA SER A 195 8.23 -1.06 6.96
C SER A 195 8.87 -0.06 5.99
N ARG A 196 8.84 -0.33 4.68
CA ARG A 196 9.42 0.56 3.67
C ARG A 196 8.64 1.86 3.49
N PHE A 197 7.32 1.83 3.62
CA PHE A 197 6.44 2.95 3.25
C PHE A 197 5.86 3.72 4.44
N ILE A 198 6.08 3.26 5.68
CA ILE A 198 5.53 3.88 6.90
C ILE A 198 5.92 5.35 7.08
N PHE A 199 7.12 5.74 6.66
CA PHE A 199 7.55 7.14 6.70
C PHE A 199 6.87 7.97 5.60
N PHE A 200 6.73 7.43 4.39
CA PHE A 200 6.11 8.13 3.27
C PHE A 200 4.67 8.57 3.56
N TYR A 201 3.89 7.67 4.18
CA TYR A 201 2.49 7.90 4.54
C TYR A 201 2.29 8.52 5.93
N ASN A 202 3.36 8.97 6.60
CA ASN A 202 3.30 9.64 7.90
C ASN A 202 2.58 8.82 8.98
N SER A 203 2.91 7.53 9.12
CA SER A 203 2.34 6.67 10.16
C SER A 203 3.36 6.27 11.22
N VAL A 204 4.29 7.19 11.51
CA VAL A 204 5.40 6.97 12.45
C VAL A 204 4.95 6.89 13.89
N GLU A 205 3.80 7.45 14.23
CA GLU A 205 3.18 7.34 15.55
C GLU A 205 2.72 5.91 15.88
N LYS A 206 2.54 5.06 14.85
CA LYS A 206 2.10 3.66 15.01
C LYS A 206 3.27 2.68 15.12
N PHE A 207 4.51 3.17 15.15
CA PHE A 207 5.71 2.35 15.09
C PHE A 207 5.79 1.30 16.19
N GLU A 208 5.53 1.69 17.44
CA GLU A 208 5.65 0.77 18.58
C GLU A 208 4.64 -0.39 18.47
N SER A 209 3.40 -0.06 18.13
CA SER A 209 2.34 -1.06 17.87
C SER A 209 2.68 -1.95 16.68
N PHE A 210 3.23 -1.37 15.61
CA PHE A 210 3.64 -2.10 14.42
C PHE A 210 4.76 -3.11 14.72
N LEU A 211 5.80 -2.72 15.46
CA LEU A 211 6.91 -3.60 15.85
C LEU A 211 6.45 -4.80 16.67
N LYS A 212 5.42 -4.63 17.51
CA LYS A 212 4.83 -5.71 18.31
C LYS A 212 4.10 -6.75 17.45
N GLN A 213 3.67 -6.39 16.24
CA GLN A 213 2.99 -7.28 15.30
C GLN A 213 3.94 -7.97 14.30
N CYS A 214 5.26 -7.87 14.53
CA CYS A 214 6.23 -8.50 13.64
C CYS A 214 6.03 -10.03 13.58
N PRO A 215 5.79 -10.60 12.39
CA PRO A 215 5.63 -12.04 12.25
C PRO A 215 6.97 -12.75 12.52
N VAL A 216 6.92 -14.03 12.90
CA VAL A 216 8.14 -14.81 13.13
C VAL A 216 8.91 -14.96 11.83
N PHE A 217 10.14 -14.47 11.75
CA PHE A 217 11.05 -14.71 10.62
C PHE A 217 11.95 -15.92 10.90
N PRO A 218 12.15 -16.86 9.95
CA PRO A 218 12.98 -18.06 10.17
C PRO A 218 14.44 -17.69 10.45
N ASN A 219 14.90 -16.60 9.80
CA ASN A 219 16.27 -16.10 9.90
C ASN A 219 16.41 -14.98 10.94
N SER A 220 15.44 -14.80 11.85
CA SER A 220 15.48 -13.76 12.89
C SER A 220 16.72 -13.86 13.78
N PHE A 221 17.22 -15.07 14.04
CA PHE A 221 18.50 -15.27 14.74
C PHE A 221 19.67 -14.56 14.04
N LEU A 222 19.69 -14.52 12.71
CA LEU A 222 20.76 -13.89 11.92
C LEU A 222 20.52 -12.39 11.72
N ILE A 223 19.29 -12.01 11.44
CA ILE A 223 18.92 -10.62 11.06
C ILE A 223 18.75 -9.74 12.30
N GLY A 224 18.15 -10.27 13.37
CA GLY A 224 17.79 -9.54 14.57
C GLY A 224 16.30 -9.49 14.84
N GLY A 225 15.92 -8.58 15.74
CA GLY A 225 14.54 -8.40 16.16
C GLY A 225 13.70 -7.58 15.18
N PRO A 226 12.44 -7.28 15.54
CA PRO A 226 11.54 -6.44 14.74
C PRO A 226 12.14 -5.08 14.34
N ALA A 227 12.85 -4.43 15.28
CA ALA A 227 13.50 -3.15 15.04
C ALA A 227 14.63 -3.29 14.01
N ASP A 228 15.44 -4.35 14.08
CA ASP A 228 16.50 -4.60 13.11
C ASP A 228 15.95 -4.78 11.69
N ILE A 229 14.91 -5.62 11.55
CA ILE A 229 14.26 -5.89 10.27
C ILE A 229 13.72 -4.60 9.65
N LEU A 230 13.03 -3.79 10.45
CA LEU A 230 12.47 -2.53 10.00
C LEU A 230 13.58 -1.58 9.54
N VAL A 231 14.63 -1.40 10.34
CA VAL A 231 15.73 -0.47 10.03
C VAL A 231 16.51 -0.91 8.79
N ILE A 232 16.64 -2.23 8.56
CA ILE A 232 17.23 -2.77 7.33
C ILE A 232 16.37 -2.37 6.12
N GLU A 233 15.05 -2.57 6.17
CA GLU A 233 14.16 -2.17 5.08
C GLU A 233 14.17 -0.65 4.84
N LEU A 234 14.24 0.17 5.89
CA LEU A 234 14.35 1.62 5.77
C LEU A 234 15.68 2.05 5.12
N ALA A 235 16.81 1.46 5.53
CA ALA A 235 18.11 1.74 4.93
C ALA A 235 18.13 1.38 3.44
N ASP A 236 17.51 0.25 3.07
CA ASP A 236 17.41 -0.21 1.69
C ASP A 236 16.48 0.68 0.87
N GLN A 237 15.40 1.15 1.49
CA GLN A 237 14.48 2.10 0.88
C GLN A 237 15.19 3.41 0.57
N LEU A 238 15.90 4.00 1.53
CA LEU A 238 16.63 5.27 1.36
C LEU A 238 17.55 5.24 0.13
N GLN A 239 18.31 4.15 -0.07
CA GLN A 239 19.21 4.01 -1.21
C GLN A 239 18.49 3.95 -2.58
N LYS A 240 17.26 3.44 -2.58
CA LYS A 240 16.42 3.32 -3.78
C LYS A 240 15.67 4.61 -4.11
N LEU A 241 15.45 5.50 -3.15
CA LEU A 241 14.76 6.79 -3.39
C LEU A 241 15.56 7.67 -4.37
N LYS A 242 14.84 8.21 -5.35
CA LYS A 242 15.37 9.13 -6.37
C LYS A 242 14.63 10.48 -6.40
N VAL A 243 13.47 10.55 -5.75
CA VAL A 243 12.66 11.76 -5.64
C VAL A 243 13.10 12.54 -4.40
N GLU A 244 13.75 13.68 -4.61
CA GLU A 244 14.40 14.45 -3.54
C GLU A 244 13.44 14.87 -2.40
N PRO A 245 12.24 15.42 -2.65
CA PRO A 245 11.31 15.75 -1.56
C PRO A 245 10.96 14.54 -0.68
N VAL A 246 10.81 13.35 -1.29
CA VAL A 246 10.53 12.11 -0.57
C VAL A 246 11.74 11.68 0.24
N LEU A 247 12.94 11.74 -0.33
CA LEU A 247 14.17 11.42 0.39
C LEU A 247 14.38 12.34 1.61
N LEU A 248 14.18 13.65 1.44
CA LEU A 248 14.24 14.63 2.52
C LEU A 248 13.23 14.32 3.62
N HIS A 249 12.01 13.95 3.24
CA HIS A 249 10.98 13.53 4.17
C HIS A 249 11.42 12.32 5.00
N TYR A 250 11.93 11.26 4.37
CA TYR A 250 12.44 10.10 5.10
C TYR A 250 13.59 10.45 6.05
N LEU A 251 14.57 11.25 5.59
CA LEU A 251 15.70 11.68 6.43
C LEU A 251 15.22 12.48 7.65
N SER A 252 14.17 13.30 7.50
CA SER A 252 13.59 14.04 8.62
C SER A 252 12.93 13.13 9.66
N GLN A 253 12.30 12.03 9.22
CA GLN A 253 11.56 11.10 10.06
C GLN A 253 12.45 10.03 10.72
N VAL A 254 13.60 9.70 10.11
CA VAL A 254 14.59 8.72 10.62
C VAL A 254 15.02 9.01 12.06
N LYS A 255 14.91 10.26 12.52
CA LYS A 255 15.20 10.66 13.91
C LYS A 255 14.36 9.89 14.94
N ILE A 256 13.18 9.37 14.57
CA ILE A 256 12.34 8.56 15.47
C ILE A 256 13.01 7.25 15.90
N LEU A 257 14.05 6.80 15.16
CA LEU A 257 14.79 5.59 15.48
C LEU A 257 15.76 5.75 16.67
N ARG A 258 15.86 6.95 17.24
CA ARG A 258 16.77 7.23 18.36
C ARG A 258 16.39 6.39 19.58
N GLY A 259 17.40 5.75 20.18
CA GLY A 259 17.23 4.94 21.39
C GLY A 259 16.67 3.54 21.14
N MET A 260 16.46 3.14 19.88
CA MET A 260 16.11 1.76 19.57
C MET A 260 17.30 0.83 19.84
N GLU A 261 17.04 -0.30 20.48
CA GLU A 261 18.01 -1.37 20.66
C GLU A 261 18.19 -2.13 19.34
N LEU A 262 19.25 -1.79 18.62
CA LEU A 262 19.62 -2.40 17.35
C LEU A 262 20.88 -3.24 17.52
N ARG A 263 21.01 -4.30 16.72
CA ARG A 263 22.28 -5.01 16.59
C ARG A 263 23.34 -4.06 16.02
N MET A 264 24.59 -4.28 16.41
CA MET A 264 25.73 -3.52 15.89
C MET A 264 25.80 -3.52 14.36
N ALA A 265 25.51 -4.66 13.72
CA ALA A 265 25.49 -4.76 12.26
C ALA A 265 24.41 -3.87 11.62
N THR A 266 23.21 -3.86 12.19
CA THR A 266 22.08 -3.03 11.72
C THR A 266 22.34 -1.55 11.94
N SER A 267 22.81 -1.18 13.14
CA SER A 267 23.22 0.18 13.50
C SER A 267 24.31 0.69 12.55
N THR A 268 25.31 -0.15 12.25
CA THR A 268 26.38 0.18 11.30
C THR A 268 25.84 0.35 9.88
N ARG A 269 24.93 -0.51 9.42
CA ARG A 269 24.28 -0.38 8.11
C ARG A 269 23.56 0.96 7.97
N LEU A 270 22.74 1.33 8.97
CA LEU A 270 22.02 2.60 8.96
C LEU A 270 22.99 3.79 8.94
N LYS A 271 24.02 3.77 9.79
CA LYS A 271 25.05 4.82 9.83
C LYS A 271 25.75 4.98 8.47
N THR A 272 26.21 3.89 7.86
CA THR A 272 26.85 3.91 6.54
C THR A 272 25.90 4.40 5.45
N CYS A 273 24.62 3.99 5.50
CA CYS A 273 23.60 4.47 4.58
C CYS A 273 23.42 5.99 4.68
N LEU A 274 23.25 6.54 5.88
CA LEU A 274 23.11 7.98 6.06
C LEU A 274 24.39 8.74 5.65
N TYR A 275 25.57 8.20 5.97
CA TYR A 275 26.86 8.77 5.58
C TYR A 275 27.02 8.83 4.04
N SER A 276 26.48 7.87 3.30
CA SER A 276 26.52 7.91 1.83
C SER A 276 25.81 9.14 1.24
N PHE A 277 24.89 9.75 1.99
CA PHE A 277 24.19 10.97 1.58
C PHE A 277 24.86 12.26 2.05
N THR A 278 25.94 12.23 2.83
CA THR A 278 26.62 13.44 3.34
C THR A 278 27.71 13.96 2.41
N SER A 279 28.27 13.09 1.57
CA SER A 279 29.41 13.40 0.72
C SER A 279 29.01 13.55 -0.75
N PRO A 280 29.70 14.40 -1.52
CA PRO A 280 29.55 14.48 -2.98
C PRO A 280 30.25 13.28 -3.66
N GLY A 281 29.77 12.07 -3.42
CA GLY A 281 30.23 10.85 -4.10
C GLY A 281 29.24 10.41 -5.19
N GLY A 282 29.73 9.82 -6.29
CA GLY A 282 28.89 9.28 -7.37
C GLY A 282 28.10 8.03 -6.94
N PRO A 283 27.04 7.60 -7.69
CA PRO A 283 26.64 8.03 -9.03
C PRO A 283 25.56 9.13 -9.08
N MET A 284 25.03 9.57 -7.93
CA MET A 284 24.12 10.72 -7.87
C MET A 284 24.57 11.65 -6.75
N TYR A 285 24.94 12.87 -7.12
CA TYR A 285 25.34 13.90 -6.17
C TYR A 285 24.14 14.30 -5.31
N PRO A 286 24.10 13.97 -4.01
CA PRO A 286 23.03 14.41 -3.14
C PRO A 286 23.03 15.94 -3.11
N THR A 287 21.85 16.57 -3.19
CA THR A 287 21.76 18.03 -3.15
C THR A 287 22.23 18.56 -1.80
N ARG A 288 22.48 19.88 -1.72
CA ARG A 288 22.84 20.51 -0.45
C ARG A 288 21.79 20.23 0.64
N ALA A 289 20.50 20.28 0.30
CA ALA A 289 19.43 20.00 1.25
C ALA A 289 19.51 18.55 1.78
N VAL A 290 19.71 17.57 0.88
CA VAL A 290 19.85 16.16 1.27
C VAL A 290 21.06 15.94 2.16
N ARG A 291 22.21 16.55 1.83
CA ARG A 291 23.43 16.44 2.66
C ARG A 291 23.21 17.01 4.07
N HIS A 292 22.58 18.18 4.19
CA HIS A 292 22.26 18.77 5.50
C HIS A 292 21.30 17.88 6.30
N ALA A 293 20.22 17.41 5.68
CA ALA A 293 19.27 16.51 6.34
C ALA A 293 19.93 15.18 6.79
N ALA A 294 20.87 14.65 5.99
CA ALA A 294 21.62 13.45 6.33
C ALA A 294 22.58 13.68 7.51
N TRP A 295 23.31 14.81 7.53
CA TRP A 295 24.14 15.19 8.68
C TRP A 295 23.29 15.36 9.95
N ASP A 296 22.19 16.09 9.87
CA ASP A 296 21.28 16.28 10.99
C ASP A 296 20.71 14.95 11.53
N ALA A 297 20.43 13.99 10.66
CA ALA A 297 19.97 12.66 11.06
C ALA A 297 21.10 11.84 11.73
N LEU A 298 22.33 11.89 11.20
CA LEU A 298 23.49 11.21 11.77
C LEU A 298 23.83 11.72 13.16
N ASP A 299 23.97 13.04 13.31
CA ASP A 299 24.33 13.67 14.59
C ASP A 299 23.27 13.39 15.66
N PHE A 300 21.99 13.33 15.27
CA PHE A 300 20.90 13.03 16.17
C PHE A 300 20.86 11.56 16.61
N LEU A 301 21.11 10.62 15.71
CA LEU A 301 21.06 9.19 16.00
C LEU A 301 22.33 8.63 16.63
N PHE A 302 23.50 9.17 16.28
CA PHE A 302 24.81 8.66 16.68
C PHE A 302 25.67 9.78 17.31
N PRO A 303 25.24 10.36 18.46
CA PRO A 303 25.99 11.43 19.10
C PRO A 303 27.35 10.93 19.58
N GLY A 304 28.41 11.72 19.35
CA GLY A 304 29.75 11.43 19.86
C GLY A 304 30.67 10.64 18.91
N VAL A 305 30.28 10.44 17.66
CA VAL A 305 31.23 10.10 16.60
C VAL A 305 31.95 11.39 16.23
N THR A 306 33.14 11.62 16.76
CA THR A 306 34.04 12.64 16.24
C THR A 306 34.20 12.42 14.75
N HIS A 307 33.93 13.46 13.97
CA HIS A 307 34.11 13.50 12.53
C HIS A 307 35.62 13.53 12.23
N ASP A 308 36.29 12.41 12.42
CA ASP A 308 37.66 12.23 11.94
C ASP A 308 37.59 12.06 10.42
N ILE A 309 37.68 13.20 9.74
CA ILE A 309 38.15 13.32 8.34
C ILE A 309 39.66 13.52 8.39
#